data_AF-A0A9E1XQB4-F1
#
_entry.id   AF-A0A9E1XQB4-F1
#
_cell.length_a   1.000
_cell.length_b   1.000
_cell.length_c   1.000
_cell.angle_alpha   90.00
_cell.angle_beta   90.00
_cell.angle_gamma   90.00
#
_symmetry.space_group_name_H-M   'P 1'
#
loop_
_entity.id
_entity.type
_entity.pdbx_description
1 polymer ?
#
loop_
_entity_poly.entity_id
_entity_poly.type
_entity_poly.pdbx_seq_one_letter_code
_entity_poly.pdbx_strand_id
1 'polypeptide(L)'
;MLKVTAATALGSLAGCVGLPGTTRRAPRLWYTDERLAQLRNWVAADKEPYASCYAAIRQRAQAALTKTATPYAGPDPKEYVKAMAPDGRDSLALALAYRIEGDGAYSQAALRLMNGWATHDPLPGSTYILEPVRPDLGMSTAMPTVAMIQAYALLCDAPGWSEEFEQSFRAFLKQVRANLLHSCEDWRARYRTDKKKGHYVPSTDERHRVFGGQLWQNHLGCHCMALACVGYALREAETVRFALDHEDNPHDLKALIGGAILMPGDRDRWGTEPDKIQPGEMYDRYRISQGKGLMYSFLHLRFLLDAAEIAWHNGLDFYSYTAPGGENLVLPFRFLGQALLAGPEALKGTYYEKHEGERVRIRAGLTTQWYPNLFLIGRNRYPDEPVIAEVCRRAAPSIFARTDHYEVLSFPLAFG
;
A
#
# COMPACT_ATOMS: atom_id res chain seq x y z
N MET A 1 26.52 21.84 22.05
CA MET A 1 26.84 20.48 21.55
C MET A 1 26.06 19.47 22.36
N LEU A 2 24.86 19.10 21.93
CA LEU A 2 24.05 18.04 22.54
C LEU A 2 24.14 16.82 21.62
N LYS A 3 24.77 15.77 22.13
CA LYS A 3 24.89 14.46 21.48
C LYS A 3 23.51 13.82 21.42
N VAL A 4 23.01 13.59 20.21
CA VAL A 4 21.89 12.69 19.95
C VAL A 4 22.42 11.27 20.10
N THR A 5 22.05 10.59 21.19
CA THR A 5 22.26 9.15 21.35
C THR A 5 21.23 8.40 20.53
N ALA A 6 21.70 7.75 19.47
CA ALA A 6 20.99 6.75 18.70
C ALA A 6 20.89 5.41 19.45
N ALA A 7 19.99 4.55 18.95
CA ALA A 7 19.66 3.18 19.36
C ALA A 7 18.49 3.03 20.35
N THR A 8 17.27 3.28 19.88
CA THR A 8 16.10 2.51 20.34
C THR A 8 16.02 1.25 19.49
N ALA A 9 16.54 0.14 20.03
CA ALA A 9 16.19 -1.18 19.53
C ALA A 9 14.67 -1.35 19.67
N LEU A 10 13.97 -1.71 18.60
CA LEU A 10 12.66 -2.34 18.72
C LEU A 10 12.89 -3.62 19.53
N GLY A 11 12.62 -3.58 20.83
CA GLY A 11 12.52 -4.78 21.66
C GLY A 11 11.55 -5.76 20.97
N SER A 12 11.77 -7.07 21.14
CA SER A 12 11.01 -8.09 20.42
C SER A 12 9.52 -7.75 20.38
N LEU A 13 8.95 -7.69 19.17
CA LEU A 13 7.52 -7.40 18.95
C LEU A 13 6.58 -8.44 19.60
N ALA A 14 7.14 -9.50 20.20
CA ALA A 14 6.48 -10.49 21.04
C ALA A 14 5.60 -9.89 22.16
N GLY A 15 5.85 -8.65 22.61
CA GLY A 15 5.01 -7.94 23.59
C GLY A 15 4.13 -6.82 23.04
N CYS A 16 4.32 -6.38 21.79
CA CYS A 16 3.72 -5.15 21.27
C CYS A 16 2.59 -5.37 20.25
N VAL A 17 2.38 -6.58 19.73
CA VAL A 17 1.15 -6.91 18.97
C VAL A 17 0.02 -7.22 19.96
N GLY A 18 -0.25 -6.26 20.85
CA GLY A 18 -1.46 -6.27 21.65
C GLY A 18 -2.64 -5.97 20.74
N LEU A 19 -3.16 -6.96 20.03
CA LEU A 19 -4.55 -6.89 19.58
C LEU A 19 -5.37 -6.72 20.86
N PRO A 20 -6.13 -5.62 21.04
CA PRO A 20 -6.93 -5.46 22.23
C PRO A 20 -7.83 -6.69 22.36
N GLY A 21 -7.66 -7.43 23.46
CA GLY A 21 -8.38 -8.66 23.73
C GLY A 21 -9.88 -8.45 23.64
N THR A 22 -10.57 -9.46 23.08
CA THR A 22 -12.00 -9.80 23.14
C THR A 22 -13.07 -8.70 23.02
N THR A 23 -12.68 -7.45 22.78
CA THR A 23 -13.57 -6.32 22.55
C THR A 23 -13.71 -6.16 21.04
N ARG A 24 -14.94 -5.97 20.57
CA ARG A 24 -15.31 -5.78 19.15
C ARG A 24 -14.77 -4.46 18.59
N ARG A 25 -13.48 -4.16 18.79
CA ARG A 25 -12.88 -2.91 18.33
C ARG A 25 -12.78 -2.94 16.81
N ALA A 26 -13.28 -1.90 16.15
CA ALA A 26 -13.17 -1.73 14.71
C ALA A 26 -11.70 -1.82 14.27
N PRO A 27 -11.39 -2.53 13.16
CA PRO A 27 -10.05 -2.49 12.58
C PRO A 27 -9.62 -1.06 12.27
N ARG A 28 -8.39 -0.69 12.63
CA ARG A 28 -7.83 0.63 12.30
C ARG A 28 -6.85 0.48 11.14
N LEU A 29 -7.28 0.91 9.96
CA LEU A 29 -6.48 0.87 8.73
C LEU A 29 -5.96 2.27 8.41
N TRP A 30 -6.40 2.94 7.35
CA TRP A 30 -5.93 4.29 7.00
C TRP A 30 -6.71 5.42 7.69
N TYR A 31 -7.99 5.19 7.99
CA TYR A 31 -8.87 6.18 8.63
C TYR A 31 -9.08 5.86 10.10
N THR A 32 -8.68 6.76 10.99
CA THR A 32 -9.01 6.70 12.42
C THR A 32 -10.23 7.55 12.74
N ASP A 33 -10.82 7.36 13.92
CA ASP A 33 -11.98 8.15 14.35
C ASP A 33 -11.63 9.64 14.50
N GLU A 34 -10.42 9.96 14.96
CA GLU A 34 -9.92 11.33 15.05
C GLU A 34 -9.79 11.96 13.66
N ARG A 35 -9.25 11.23 12.68
CA ARG A 35 -9.17 11.70 11.29
C ARG A 35 -10.54 11.95 10.70
N LEU A 36 -11.48 11.03 10.91
CA LEU A 36 -12.86 11.18 10.41
C LEU A 36 -13.60 12.34 11.08
N ALA A 37 -13.34 12.61 12.36
CA ALA A 37 -13.84 13.81 13.03
C ALA A 37 -13.27 15.10 12.41
N GLN A 38 -11.96 15.12 12.13
CA GLN A 38 -11.30 16.26 11.52
C GLN A 38 -11.80 16.52 10.08
N LEU A 39 -11.94 15.46 9.28
CA LEU A 39 -12.50 15.53 7.92
C LEU A 39 -13.93 16.06 7.94
N ARG A 40 -14.79 15.59 8.85
CA ARG A 40 -16.16 16.10 9.02
C ARG A 40 -16.16 17.61 9.26
N ASN A 41 -15.30 18.09 10.16
CA ASN A 41 -15.22 19.51 10.47
C ASN A 41 -14.74 20.33 9.26
N TRP A 42 -13.77 19.82 8.51
CA TRP A 42 -13.26 20.52 7.32
C TRP A 42 -14.25 20.54 6.16
N VAL A 43 -14.96 19.43 5.93
CA VAL A 43 -16.04 19.38 4.94
C VAL A 43 -17.18 20.33 5.33
N ALA A 44 -17.60 20.34 6.59
CA ALA A 44 -18.66 21.23 7.07
C ALA A 44 -18.27 22.71 7.03
N ALA A 45 -16.98 23.02 7.08
CA ALA A 45 -16.44 24.38 6.97
C ALA A 45 -16.06 24.78 5.54
N ASP A 46 -16.41 23.98 4.52
CA ASP A 46 -15.99 24.16 3.12
C ASP A 46 -14.48 24.39 2.96
N LYS A 47 -13.67 23.73 3.82
CA LYS A 47 -12.22 23.89 3.81
C LYS A 47 -11.63 23.15 2.61
N GLU A 48 -11.17 23.91 1.62
CA GLU A 48 -10.40 23.36 0.52
C GLU A 48 -9.03 22.85 1.01
N PRO A 49 -8.54 21.73 0.46
CA PRO A 49 -9.06 20.97 -0.69
C PRO A 49 -10.04 19.84 -0.31
N TYR A 50 -10.36 19.72 0.98
CA TYR A 50 -11.12 18.60 1.53
C TYR A 50 -12.59 18.63 1.10
N ALA A 51 -13.18 19.82 0.98
CA ALA A 51 -14.54 20.01 0.50
C ALA A 51 -14.72 19.49 -0.93
N SER A 52 -13.89 19.94 -1.88
CA SER A 52 -13.93 19.47 -3.27
C SER A 52 -13.63 17.97 -3.41
N CYS A 53 -12.66 17.45 -2.64
CA CYS A 53 -12.38 16.01 -2.62
C CYS A 53 -13.57 15.20 -2.12
N TYR A 54 -14.22 15.66 -1.04
CA TYR A 54 -15.39 15.01 -0.51
C TYR A 54 -16.57 15.08 -1.48
N ALA A 55 -16.81 16.21 -2.14
CA ALA A 55 -17.90 16.36 -3.10
C ALA A 55 -17.85 15.30 -4.21
N ALA A 56 -16.65 14.97 -4.71
CA ALA A 56 -16.48 13.93 -5.71
C ALA A 56 -16.69 12.50 -5.15
N ILE A 57 -16.25 12.24 -3.92
CA ILE A 57 -16.56 10.97 -3.22
C ILE A 57 -18.06 10.82 -2.99
N ARG A 58 -18.72 11.89 -2.55
CA ARG A 58 -20.16 11.95 -2.36
C ARG A 58 -20.91 11.68 -3.66
N GLN A 59 -20.50 12.29 -4.77
CA GLN A 59 -21.08 12.03 -6.09
C GLN A 59 -20.97 10.54 -6.46
N ARG A 60 -19.81 9.93 -6.24
CA ARG A 60 -19.64 8.49 -6.47
C ARG A 60 -20.52 7.64 -5.55
N ALA A 61 -20.58 7.98 -4.26
CA ALA A 61 -21.42 7.30 -3.28
C ALA A 61 -22.91 7.35 -3.68
N GLN A 62 -23.40 8.52 -4.08
CA GLN A 62 -24.77 8.71 -4.58
C GLN A 62 -25.05 7.84 -5.82
N ALA A 63 -24.12 7.78 -6.77
CA ALA A 63 -24.24 6.92 -7.95
C ALA A 63 -24.18 5.42 -7.62
N ALA A 64 -23.64 5.05 -6.44
CA ALA A 64 -23.52 3.67 -5.99
C ALA A 64 -24.70 3.20 -5.10
N LEU A 65 -25.58 4.11 -4.64
CA LEU A 65 -26.69 3.80 -3.72
C LEU A 65 -27.59 2.67 -4.21
N THR A 66 -27.82 2.58 -5.52
CA THR A 66 -28.71 1.59 -6.14
C THR A 66 -27.97 0.47 -6.88
N LYS A 67 -26.63 0.43 -6.82
CA LYS A 67 -25.85 -0.59 -7.49
C LYS A 67 -26.00 -1.97 -6.83
N THR A 68 -25.83 -2.99 -7.66
CA THR A 68 -25.69 -4.38 -7.27
C THR A 68 -24.25 -4.81 -7.51
N ALA A 69 -23.73 -5.64 -6.61
CA ALA A 69 -22.38 -6.17 -6.74
C ALA A 69 -22.24 -7.01 -8.03
N THR A 70 -21.04 -6.99 -8.60
CA THR A 70 -20.67 -7.77 -9.79
C THR A 70 -19.49 -8.69 -9.49
N PRO A 71 -19.65 -9.65 -8.54
CA PRO A 71 -18.58 -10.55 -8.16
C PRO A 71 -18.08 -11.39 -9.32
N TYR A 72 -16.76 -11.50 -9.45
CA TYR A 72 -16.11 -12.41 -10.38
C TYR A 72 -15.50 -13.59 -9.63
N ALA A 73 -16.01 -14.79 -9.90
CA ALA A 73 -15.54 -16.05 -9.33
C ALA A 73 -14.93 -17.01 -10.37
N GLY A 74 -14.47 -16.47 -11.51
CA GLY A 74 -13.77 -17.25 -12.52
C GLY A 74 -12.27 -17.38 -12.23
N PRO A 75 -11.55 -18.16 -13.06
CA PRO A 75 -10.16 -18.51 -12.82
C PRO A 75 -9.13 -17.41 -13.15
N ASP A 76 -9.51 -16.34 -13.85
CA ASP A 76 -8.57 -15.31 -14.29
C ASP A 76 -8.48 -14.15 -13.29
N PRO A 77 -7.34 -13.97 -12.57
CA PRO A 77 -7.17 -12.86 -11.65
C PRO A 77 -7.23 -11.48 -12.32
N LYS A 78 -7.01 -11.37 -13.64
CA LYS A 78 -7.15 -10.08 -14.34
C LYS A 78 -8.61 -9.65 -14.46
N GLU A 79 -9.51 -10.58 -14.70
CA GLU A 79 -10.95 -10.31 -14.71
C GLU A 79 -11.47 -10.03 -13.30
N TYR A 80 -10.91 -10.70 -12.28
CA TYR A 80 -11.16 -10.35 -10.89
C TYR A 80 -10.81 -8.88 -10.59
N VAL A 81 -9.63 -8.41 -11.01
CA VAL A 81 -9.22 -7.00 -10.81
C VAL A 81 -10.22 -6.03 -11.44
N LYS A 82 -10.65 -6.31 -12.68
CA LYS A 82 -11.61 -5.45 -13.41
C LYS A 82 -12.96 -5.37 -12.71
N ALA A 83 -13.43 -6.48 -12.15
CA ALA A 83 -14.70 -6.56 -11.43
C ALA A 83 -14.62 -5.96 -10.02
N MET A 84 -13.58 -6.29 -9.26
CA MET A 84 -13.42 -5.88 -7.86
C MET A 84 -13.12 -4.38 -7.72
N ALA A 85 -12.26 -3.82 -8.57
CA ALA A 85 -11.81 -2.43 -8.37
C ALA A 85 -12.96 -1.39 -8.37
N PRO A 86 -13.95 -1.44 -9.27
CA PRO A 86 -15.13 -0.57 -9.20
C PRO A 86 -15.96 -0.76 -7.92
N ASP A 87 -16.30 -1.99 -7.56
CA ASP A 87 -17.16 -2.31 -6.41
C ASP A 87 -16.46 -2.00 -5.08
N GLY A 88 -15.15 -2.25 -4.98
CA GLY A 88 -14.34 -1.89 -3.81
C GLY A 88 -14.27 -0.37 -3.62
N ARG A 89 -14.07 0.39 -4.70
CA ARG A 89 -14.10 1.87 -4.65
C ARG A 89 -15.49 2.41 -4.33
N ASP A 90 -16.55 1.81 -4.84
CA ASP A 90 -17.93 2.20 -4.53
C ASP A 90 -18.26 1.92 -3.05
N SER A 91 -17.85 0.75 -2.54
CA SER A 91 -18.00 0.40 -1.13
C SER A 91 -17.27 1.40 -0.22
N LEU A 92 -16.05 1.80 -0.57
CA LEU A 92 -15.30 2.81 0.19
C LEU A 92 -15.96 4.19 0.11
N ALA A 93 -16.45 4.60 -1.05
CA ALA A 93 -17.16 5.88 -1.22
C ALA A 93 -18.38 5.96 -0.29
N LEU A 94 -19.21 4.92 -0.33
CA LEU A 94 -20.40 4.78 0.49
C LEU A 94 -20.05 4.76 1.98
N ALA A 95 -19.03 4.00 2.38
CA ALA A 95 -18.57 3.96 3.77
C ALA A 95 -18.10 5.33 4.27
N LEU A 96 -17.31 6.07 3.47
CA LEU A 96 -16.86 7.42 3.83
C LEU A 96 -18.02 8.41 3.89
N ALA A 97 -18.95 8.36 2.94
CA ALA A 97 -20.14 9.20 2.94
C ALA A 97 -21.00 8.95 4.19
N TYR A 98 -21.20 7.68 4.59
CA TYR A 98 -21.84 7.34 5.87
C TYR A 98 -21.09 7.95 7.06
N ARG A 99 -19.76 7.80 7.12
CA ARG A 99 -18.96 8.29 8.25
C ARG A 99 -18.90 9.82 8.34
N ILE A 100 -19.14 10.52 7.23
CA ILE A 100 -19.15 12.00 7.19
C ILE A 100 -20.56 12.56 7.40
N GLU A 101 -21.58 12.03 6.72
CA GLU A 101 -22.96 12.55 6.75
C GLU A 101 -23.87 11.88 7.79
N GLY A 102 -23.56 10.65 8.23
CA GLY A 102 -24.37 9.88 9.17
C GLY A 102 -25.61 9.21 8.56
N ASP A 103 -25.84 9.34 7.25
CA ASP A 103 -26.99 8.73 6.57
C ASP A 103 -26.80 7.21 6.40
N GLY A 104 -27.63 6.43 7.11
CA GLY A 104 -27.62 4.97 7.07
C GLY A 104 -27.93 4.35 5.71
N ALA A 105 -28.48 5.09 4.75
CA ALA A 105 -28.66 4.59 3.38
C ALA A 105 -27.31 4.25 2.72
N TYR A 106 -26.27 5.05 3.00
CA TYR A 106 -24.92 4.78 2.50
C TYR A 106 -24.31 3.52 3.14
N SER A 107 -24.47 3.32 4.46
CA SER A 107 -23.94 2.11 5.12
C SER A 107 -24.63 0.85 4.61
N GLN A 108 -25.96 0.88 4.47
CA GLN A 108 -26.72 -0.25 3.94
C GLN A 108 -26.33 -0.58 2.49
N ALA A 109 -26.11 0.43 1.64
CA ALA A 109 -25.66 0.21 0.27
C ALA A 109 -24.25 -0.38 0.20
N ALA A 110 -23.32 0.10 1.05
CA ALA A 110 -21.96 -0.46 1.10
C ALA A 110 -21.98 -1.92 1.54
N LEU A 111 -22.71 -2.23 2.62
CA LEU A 111 -22.86 -3.59 3.13
C LEU A 111 -23.49 -4.52 2.09
N ARG A 112 -24.47 -4.06 1.31
CA ARG A 112 -25.06 -4.85 0.21
C ARG A 112 -24.03 -5.20 -0.86
N LEU A 113 -23.20 -4.24 -1.30
CA LEU A 113 -22.15 -4.50 -2.29
C LEU A 113 -21.13 -5.52 -1.75
N MET A 114 -20.65 -5.29 -0.53
CA MET A 114 -19.68 -6.17 0.13
C MET A 114 -20.23 -7.57 0.35
N ASN A 115 -21.49 -7.69 0.79
CA ASN A 115 -22.14 -8.98 1.00
C ASN A 115 -22.29 -9.75 -0.32
N GLY A 116 -22.62 -9.06 -1.42
CA GLY A 116 -22.69 -9.67 -2.74
C GLY A 116 -21.39 -10.35 -3.19
N TRP A 117 -20.23 -9.82 -2.80
CA TRP A 117 -18.94 -10.49 -2.98
C TRP A 117 -18.71 -11.63 -1.99
N ALA A 118 -19.02 -11.39 -0.71
CA ALA A 118 -18.73 -12.32 0.36
C ALA A 118 -19.60 -13.59 0.37
N THR A 119 -20.81 -13.53 -0.20
CA THR A 119 -21.76 -14.65 -0.25
C THR A 119 -21.89 -15.27 -1.64
N HIS A 120 -21.08 -14.85 -2.61
CA HIS A 120 -21.12 -15.44 -3.94
C HIS A 120 -20.57 -16.88 -3.90
N ASP A 121 -21.16 -17.78 -4.69
CA ASP A 121 -20.74 -19.17 -4.85
C ASP A 121 -20.45 -19.45 -6.35
N PRO A 122 -19.23 -19.86 -6.72
CA PRO A 122 -18.03 -20.03 -5.88
C PRO A 122 -17.54 -18.73 -5.24
N LEU A 123 -16.84 -18.83 -4.10
CA LEU A 123 -16.28 -17.66 -3.42
C LEU A 123 -15.26 -16.95 -4.34
N PRO A 124 -15.35 -15.63 -4.58
CA PRO A 124 -14.44 -14.94 -5.47
C PRO A 124 -12.97 -15.12 -5.08
N GLY A 125 -12.15 -15.53 -6.05
CA GLY A 125 -10.73 -15.84 -5.85
C GLY A 125 -10.42 -17.24 -5.29
N SER A 126 -11.41 -18.11 -5.14
CA SER A 126 -11.21 -19.52 -4.76
C SER A 126 -10.95 -20.46 -5.94
N THR A 127 -11.28 -20.04 -7.16
CA THR A 127 -11.25 -20.87 -8.38
C THR A 127 -10.05 -20.58 -9.29
N TYR A 128 -9.07 -19.81 -8.79
CA TYR A 128 -7.91 -19.44 -9.59
C TYR A 128 -7.14 -20.66 -10.07
N ILE A 129 -6.67 -20.56 -11.32
CA ILE A 129 -5.72 -21.52 -11.85
C ILE A 129 -4.33 -21.14 -11.34
N LEU A 130 -3.83 -21.91 -10.38
CA LEU A 130 -2.51 -21.70 -9.77
C LEU A 130 -1.35 -22.22 -10.64
N GLU A 131 -1.66 -23.06 -11.64
CA GLU A 131 -0.66 -23.63 -12.56
C GLU A 131 -0.81 -23.10 -14.00
N PRO A 132 0.25 -22.57 -14.63
CA PRO A 132 1.59 -22.41 -14.07
C PRO A 132 1.64 -21.33 -12.99
N VAL A 133 2.62 -21.46 -12.09
CA VAL A 133 2.99 -20.52 -11.01
C VAL A 133 2.65 -19.07 -11.35
N ARG A 134 1.97 -18.37 -10.44
CA ARG A 134 1.53 -16.98 -10.62
C ARG A 134 1.97 -16.13 -9.42
N PRO A 135 3.24 -15.70 -9.39
CA PRO A 135 3.79 -14.96 -8.26
C PRO A 135 3.12 -13.59 -8.07
N ASP A 136 2.46 -13.04 -9.10
CA ASP A 136 1.68 -11.81 -9.03
C ASP A 136 0.21 -11.99 -8.60
N LEU A 137 -0.21 -13.21 -8.29
CA LEU A 137 -1.58 -13.53 -7.90
C LEU A 137 -2.03 -12.75 -6.66
N GLY A 138 -1.22 -12.77 -5.60
CA GLY A 138 -1.50 -12.10 -4.33
C GLY A 138 -1.71 -10.60 -4.50
N MET A 139 -0.82 -9.93 -5.25
CA MET A 139 -1.01 -8.53 -5.63
C MET A 139 -2.30 -8.33 -6.43
N SER A 140 -2.56 -9.18 -7.44
CA SER A 140 -3.74 -9.07 -8.32
C SER A 140 -5.05 -9.26 -7.56
N THR A 141 -5.08 -10.10 -6.52
CA THR A 141 -6.25 -10.29 -5.68
C THR A 141 -6.38 -9.16 -4.65
N ALA A 142 -5.29 -8.82 -3.96
CA ALA A 142 -5.39 -7.96 -2.80
C ALA A 142 -5.52 -6.47 -3.15
N MET A 143 -4.75 -5.97 -4.11
CA MET A 143 -4.76 -4.56 -4.52
C MET A 143 -6.15 -4.01 -4.83
N PRO A 144 -6.96 -4.64 -5.71
CA PRO A 144 -8.31 -4.14 -5.99
C PRO A 144 -9.24 -4.28 -4.78
N THR A 145 -8.95 -5.20 -3.86
CA THR A 145 -9.79 -5.51 -2.70
C THR A 145 -9.57 -4.56 -1.52
N VAL A 146 -8.39 -3.93 -1.40
CA VAL A 146 -8.02 -3.04 -0.28
C VAL A 146 -9.08 -1.97 0.02
N ALA A 147 -9.67 -1.35 -1.01
CA ALA A 147 -10.72 -0.35 -0.82
C ALA A 147 -11.96 -0.94 -0.11
N MET A 148 -12.34 -2.17 -0.45
CA MET A 148 -13.43 -2.87 0.21
C MET A 148 -13.09 -3.28 1.66
N ILE A 149 -11.84 -3.65 1.93
CA ILE A 149 -11.36 -3.93 3.29
C ILE A 149 -11.40 -2.65 4.15
N GLN A 150 -11.03 -1.50 3.58
CA GLN A 150 -11.17 -0.23 4.27
C GLN A 150 -12.63 0.14 4.52
N ALA A 151 -13.55 -0.17 3.60
CA ALA A 151 -14.99 0.00 3.83
C ALA A 151 -15.47 -0.87 5.01
N TYR A 152 -15.04 -2.13 5.08
CA TYR A 152 -15.31 -3.03 6.21
C TYR A 152 -14.87 -2.44 7.55
N ALA A 153 -13.64 -1.91 7.61
CA ALA A 153 -13.10 -1.27 8.81
C ALA A 153 -13.94 -0.06 9.25
N LEU A 154 -14.41 0.76 8.29
CA LEU A 154 -15.21 1.95 8.57
C LEU A 154 -16.63 1.66 9.03
N LEU A 155 -17.19 0.51 8.63
CA LEU A 155 -18.59 0.14 8.84
C LEU A 155 -18.81 -0.80 10.03
N CYS A 156 -17.76 -1.16 10.76
CA CYS A 156 -17.90 -1.96 11.99
C CYS A 156 -18.97 -1.31 12.89
N ASP A 157 -19.99 -2.08 13.26
CA ASP A 157 -21.13 -1.64 14.08
C ASP A 157 -22.05 -0.57 13.44
N ALA A 158 -21.94 -0.33 12.13
CA ALA A 158 -22.87 0.55 11.42
C ALA A 158 -24.28 -0.06 11.28
N PRO A 159 -25.33 0.74 11.04
CA PRO A 159 -26.67 0.25 10.72
C PRO A 159 -26.65 -0.73 9.55
N GLY A 160 -27.24 -1.91 9.76
CA GLY A 160 -27.27 -3.02 8.80
C GLY A 160 -26.14 -4.04 8.99
N TRP A 161 -25.16 -3.78 9.86
CA TRP A 161 -24.14 -4.78 10.21
C TRP A 161 -24.78 -5.95 10.97
N SER A 162 -24.60 -7.16 10.47
CA SER A 162 -25.08 -8.39 11.11
C SER A 162 -23.93 -9.37 11.37
N GLU A 163 -24.14 -10.34 12.26
CA GLU A 163 -23.16 -11.40 12.52
C GLU A 163 -22.95 -12.28 11.28
N GLU A 164 -24.00 -12.53 10.51
CA GLU A 164 -23.94 -13.31 9.26
C GLU A 164 -23.10 -12.60 8.19
N PHE A 165 -23.27 -11.28 8.06
CA PHE A 165 -22.41 -10.47 7.20
C PHE A 165 -20.95 -10.54 7.67
N GLU A 166 -20.69 -10.34 8.97
CA GLU A 166 -19.34 -10.37 9.52
C GLU A 166 -18.68 -11.74 9.28
N GLN A 167 -19.41 -12.83 9.47
CA GLN A 167 -18.93 -14.18 9.21
C GLN A 167 -18.60 -14.39 7.72
N SER A 168 -19.52 -14.02 6.83
CA SER A 168 -19.35 -14.19 5.38
C SER A 168 -18.17 -13.35 4.86
N PHE A 169 -18.09 -12.09 5.27
CA PHE A 169 -17.02 -11.20 4.82
C PHE A 169 -15.66 -11.65 5.37
N ARG A 170 -15.58 -12.17 6.60
CA ARG A 170 -14.34 -12.76 7.13
C ARG A 170 -13.93 -14.02 6.36
N ALA A 171 -14.88 -14.84 5.89
CA ALA A 171 -14.56 -15.98 5.01
C ALA A 171 -13.94 -15.51 3.69
N PHE A 172 -14.52 -14.46 3.08
CA PHE A 172 -13.96 -13.83 1.91
C PHE A 172 -12.54 -13.27 2.14
N LEU A 173 -12.29 -12.56 3.25
CA LEU A 173 -10.96 -12.06 3.60
C LEU A 173 -9.95 -13.20 3.82
N LYS A 174 -10.36 -14.33 4.39
CA LYS A 174 -9.49 -15.52 4.53
C LYS A 174 -9.09 -16.09 3.16
N GLN A 175 -9.96 -16.02 2.16
CA GLN A 175 -9.61 -16.41 0.79
C GLN A 175 -8.59 -15.44 0.17
N VAL A 176 -8.78 -14.13 0.36
CA VAL A 176 -7.80 -13.11 -0.07
C VAL A 176 -6.44 -13.36 0.60
N ARG A 177 -6.43 -13.64 1.91
CA ARG A 177 -5.23 -14.03 2.66
C ARG A 177 -4.55 -15.27 2.09
N ALA A 178 -5.31 -16.31 1.76
CA ALA A 178 -4.77 -17.55 1.20
C ALA A 178 -4.03 -17.28 -0.13
N ASN A 179 -4.60 -16.45 -1.01
CA ASN A 179 -3.97 -16.06 -2.27
C ASN A 179 -2.69 -15.24 -2.05
N LEU A 180 -2.66 -14.36 -1.04
CA LEU A 180 -1.46 -13.62 -0.65
C LEU A 180 -0.35 -14.54 -0.13
N LEU A 181 -0.69 -15.48 0.76
CA LEU A 181 0.28 -16.43 1.32
C LEU A 181 0.85 -17.35 0.24
N HIS A 182 0.00 -17.85 -0.67
CA HIS A 182 0.44 -18.63 -1.82
C HIS A 182 1.45 -17.87 -2.68
N SER A 183 1.20 -16.59 -2.98
CA SER A 183 2.20 -15.81 -3.71
C SER A 183 3.46 -15.57 -2.90
N CYS A 184 3.40 -15.41 -1.58
CA CYS A 184 4.60 -15.32 -0.75
C CYS A 184 5.46 -16.59 -0.86
N GLU A 185 4.83 -17.77 -0.92
CA GLU A 185 5.52 -19.04 -1.17
C GLU A 185 6.12 -19.11 -2.57
N ASP A 186 5.37 -18.70 -3.60
CA ASP A 186 5.85 -18.65 -4.98
C ASP A 186 7.07 -17.73 -5.14
N TRP A 187 7.08 -16.59 -4.43
CA TRP A 187 8.23 -15.68 -4.43
C TRP A 187 9.44 -16.22 -3.68
N ARG A 188 9.24 -17.08 -2.67
CA ARG A 188 10.33 -17.80 -2.00
C ARG A 188 10.89 -18.91 -2.88
N ALA A 189 10.02 -19.54 -3.66
CA ALA A 189 10.40 -20.61 -4.55
C ALA A 189 11.25 -20.08 -5.72
N ARG A 190 12.36 -20.77 -5.95
CA ARG A 190 13.36 -20.38 -6.93
C ARG A 190 12.90 -20.87 -8.30
N TYR A 191 12.13 -20.07 -9.03
CA TYR A 191 11.72 -20.40 -10.41
C TYR A 191 12.66 -19.77 -11.44
N ARG A 192 12.58 -20.10 -12.74
CA ARG A 192 13.06 -19.38 -13.94
C ARG A 192 11.98 -19.28 -15.02
N THR A 193 12.05 -18.31 -15.93
CA THR A 193 11.13 -18.23 -17.08
C THR A 193 11.53 -19.24 -18.16
N ASP A 194 10.64 -20.17 -18.51
CA ASP A 194 10.75 -21.01 -19.70
C ASP A 194 10.23 -20.23 -20.92
N LYS A 195 11.17 -19.63 -21.67
CA LYS A 195 10.86 -18.86 -22.89
C LYS A 195 10.16 -19.69 -23.97
N LYS A 196 10.29 -21.03 -23.97
CA LYS A 196 9.65 -21.89 -24.97
C LYS A 196 8.18 -22.19 -24.63
N LYS A 197 7.84 -22.19 -23.35
CA LYS A 197 6.50 -22.60 -22.87
C LYS A 197 5.70 -21.47 -22.22
N GLY A 198 6.27 -20.27 -22.11
CA GLY A 198 5.59 -19.09 -21.58
C GLY A 198 5.25 -19.16 -20.09
N HIS A 199 5.88 -20.06 -19.33
CA HIS A 199 5.62 -20.26 -17.91
C HIS A 199 6.90 -20.37 -17.07
N TYR A 200 6.75 -20.43 -15.75
CA TYR A 200 7.85 -20.51 -14.80
C TYR A 200 8.14 -21.96 -14.39
N VAL A 201 9.42 -22.33 -14.29
CA VAL A 201 9.88 -23.67 -13.88
C VAL A 201 10.94 -23.56 -12.79
N PRO A 202 11.03 -24.49 -11.82
CA PRO A 202 12.06 -24.42 -10.77
C PRO A 202 13.49 -24.28 -11.33
N SER A 203 14.32 -23.49 -10.67
CA SER A 203 15.72 -23.27 -11.01
C SER A 203 16.58 -23.04 -9.77
N THR A 204 17.66 -23.79 -9.65
CA THR A 204 18.67 -23.60 -8.62
C THR A 204 19.71 -22.54 -9.01
N ASP A 205 19.81 -22.16 -10.28
CA ASP A 205 20.74 -21.14 -10.77
C ASP A 205 20.17 -19.73 -10.53
N GLU A 206 20.82 -18.98 -9.63
CA GLU A 206 20.46 -17.62 -9.25
C GLU A 206 20.37 -16.66 -10.43
N ARG A 207 21.23 -16.85 -11.44
CA ARG A 207 21.28 -16.00 -12.64
C ARG A 207 20.07 -16.19 -13.54
N HIS A 208 19.41 -17.34 -13.43
CA HIS A 208 18.29 -17.70 -14.28
C HIS A 208 16.94 -17.51 -13.59
N ARG A 209 16.88 -17.04 -12.33
CA ARG A 209 15.60 -17.02 -11.59
C ARG A 209 14.50 -16.18 -12.27
N VAL A 210 13.21 -16.43 -11.98
CA VAL A 210 12.10 -15.59 -12.45
C VAL A 210 12.28 -14.24 -11.81
N PHE A 211 12.06 -13.22 -12.62
CA PHE A 211 12.40 -11.87 -12.24
C PHE A 211 13.86 -11.77 -11.77
N GLY A 212 14.74 -12.66 -12.25
CA GLY A 212 16.17 -12.89 -11.94
C GLY A 212 16.66 -12.56 -10.55
N GLY A 213 15.94 -13.03 -9.53
CA GLY A 213 16.38 -12.87 -8.15
C GLY A 213 16.09 -11.47 -7.61
N GLN A 214 14.97 -10.85 -7.99
CA GLN A 214 14.46 -9.66 -7.32
C GLN A 214 14.05 -9.99 -5.88
N LEU A 215 14.99 -9.81 -4.93
CA LEU A 215 14.77 -10.15 -3.52
C LEU A 215 13.91 -9.12 -2.77
N TRP A 216 13.90 -7.87 -3.22
CA TRP A 216 13.31 -6.75 -2.47
C TRP A 216 12.49 -5.83 -3.35
N GLN A 217 11.58 -6.38 -4.15
CA GLN A 217 10.83 -5.62 -5.16
C GLN A 217 9.39 -5.29 -4.73
N ASN A 218 8.78 -4.31 -5.40
CA ASN A 218 7.46 -3.76 -5.03
C ASN A 218 6.32 -4.77 -4.82
N HIS A 219 6.28 -5.95 -5.47
CA HIS A 219 5.21 -6.92 -5.14
C HIS A 219 5.35 -7.48 -3.72
N LEU A 220 6.57 -7.63 -3.20
CA LEU A 220 6.77 -8.06 -1.82
C LEU A 220 6.30 -6.98 -0.84
N GLY A 221 6.60 -5.71 -1.14
CA GLY A 221 6.00 -4.57 -0.44
C GLY A 221 4.47 -4.60 -0.46
N CYS A 222 3.88 -4.86 -1.62
CA CYS A 222 2.43 -5.01 -1.76
C CYS A 222 1.88 -6.17 -0.92
N HIS A 223 2.52 -7.33 -0.93
CA HIS A 223 2.09 -8.50 -0.15
C HIS A 223 2.14 -8.20 1.34
N CYS A 224 3.22 -7.58 1.83
CA CYS A 224 3.35 -7.12 3.20
C CYS A 224 2.20 -6.16 3.58
N MET A 225 1.98 -5.10 2.80
CA MET A 225 0.89 -4.13 3.05
C MET A 225 -0.48 -4.81 3.08
N ALA A 226 -0.74 -5.67 2.10
CA ALA A 226 -2.02 -6.35 1.98
C ALA A 226 -2.25 -7.37 3.11
N LEU A 227 -1.22 -8.13 3.51
CA LEU A 227 -1.30 -9.06 4.64
C LEU A 227 -1.50 -8.32 5.96
N ALA A 228 -0.84 -7.18 6.17
CA ALA A 228 -1.10 -6.33 7.34
C ALA A 228 -2.56 -5.86 7.35
N CYS A 229 -3.04 -5.33 6.21
CA CYS A 229 -4.42 -4.87 6.04
C CYS A 229 -5.45 -5.98 6.34
N VAL A 230 -5.28 -7.16 5.74
CA VAL A 230 -6.15 -8.32 5.95
C VAL A 230 -6.05 -8.85 7.39
N GLY A 231 -4.84 -8.93 7.96
CA GLY A 231 -4.62 -9.40 9.32
C GLY A 231 -5.30 -8.53 10.37
N TYR A 232 -5.21 -7.20 10.25
CA TYR A 232 -5.92 -6.28 11.14
C TYR A 232 -7.44 -6.36 10.93
N ALA A 233 -7.92 -6.47 9.68
CA ALA A 233 -9.34 -6.63 9.38
C ALA A 233 -9.92 -7.94 9.95
N LEU A 234 -9.16 -9.04 9.87
CA LEU A 234 -9.55 -10.34 10.43
C LEU A 234 -9.35 -10.44 11.95
N ARG A 235 -8.63 -9.47 12.54
CA ARG A 235 -8.17 -9.47 13.94
C ARG A 235 -7.30 -10.69 14.26
N GLU A 236 -6.36 -11.02 13.37
CA GLU A 236 -5.49 -12.19 13.46
C GLU A 236 -4.04 -11.77 13.70
N ALA A 237 -3.59 -11.88 14.96
CA ALA A 237 -2.27 -11.41 15.39
C ALA A 237 -1.15 -12.06 14.60
N GLU A 238 -1.23 -13.36 14.33
CA GLU A 238 -0.19 -14.09 13.60
C GLU A 238 -0.10 -13.65 12.14
N THR A 239 -1.20 -13.29 11.50
CA THR A 239 -1.15 -12.72 10.13
C THR A 239 -0.51 -11.34 10.14
N VAL A 240 -0.82 -10.51 11.14
CA VAL A 240 -0.19 -9.19 11.32
C VAL A 240 1.31 -9.35 11.61
N ARG A 241 1.71 -10.25 12.51
CA ARG A 241 3.12 -10.53 12.82
C ARG A 241 3.85 -11.00 11.58
N PHE A 242 3.30 -12.00 10.88
CA PHE A 242 3.86 -12.50 9.63
C PHE A 242 4.12 -11.38 8.62
N ALA A 243 3.23 -10.38 8.53
CA ALA A 243 3.41 -9.25 7.63
C ALA A 243 4.48 -8.24 8.09
N LEU A 244 4.67 -8.04 9.40
CA LEU A 244 5.41 -6.90 9.95
C LEU A 244 6.79 -7.25 10.55
N ASP A 245 6.91 -8.36 11.28
CA ASP A 245 8.15 -8.87 11.90
C ASP A 245 7.94 -10.33 12.32
N HIS A 246 8.40 -11.28 11.50
CA HIS A 246 8.27 -12.71 11.78
C HIS A 246 9.43 -13.51 11.17
N GLU A 247 10.00 -14.42 11.94
CA GLU A 247 11.15 -15.23 11.52
C GLU A 247 10.87 -16.08 10.25
N ASP A 248 9.68 -16.65 10.16
CA ASP A 248 9.23 -17.40 8.97
C ASP A 248 8.88 -16.51 7.76
N ASN A 249 8.95 -15.17 7.89
CA ASN A 249 8.79 -14.27 6.76
C ASN A 249 10.04 -13.43 6.48
N PRO A 250 10.94 -13.89 5.58
CA PRO A 250 12.15 -13.13 5.23
C PRO A 250 11.87 -11.82 4.47
N HIS A 251 10.60 -11.54 4.13
CA HIS A 251 10.16 -10.33 3.44
C HIS A 251 9.01 -9.64 4.20
N ASP A 252 9.04 -9.67 5.53
CA ASP A 252 8.18 -8.81 6.36
C ASP A 252 8.57 -7.33 6.22
N LEU A 253 7.77 -6.42 6.81
CA LEU A 253 8.02 -4.97 6.71
C LEU A 253 9.42 -4.58 7.19
N LYS A 254 9.88 -5.18 8.29
CA LYS A 254 11.18 -4.89 8.90
C LYS A 254 12.33 -5.30 7.98
N ALA A 255 12.25 -6.48 7.39
CA ALA A 255 13.20 -6.98 6.41
C ALA A 255 13.15 -6.17 5.11
N LEU A 256 11.95 -5.79 4.65
CA LEU A 256 11.77 -4.95 3.47
C LEU A 256 12.39 -3.56 3.65
N ILE A 257 12.26 -2.94 4.82
CA ILE A 257 12.96 -1.67 5.11
C ILE A 257 14.47 -1.85 5.00
N GLY A 258 15.02 -2.94 5.54
CA GLY A 258 16.47 -3.21 5.50
C GLY A 258 16.99 -3.72 4.15
N GLY A 259 16.14 -4.25 3.27
CA GLY A 259 16.57 -4.84 2.00
C GLY A 259 16.17 -4.06 0.75
N ALA A 260 15.05 -3.33 0.79
CA ALA A 260 14.53 -2.59 -0.35
C ALA A 260 15.06 -1.16 -0.46
N ILE A 261 15.57 -0.59 0.63
CA ILE A 261 16.15 0.74 0.67
C ILE A 261 17.66 0.58 0.60
N LEU A 262 18.27 1.06 -0.48
CA LEU A 262 19.67 0.88 -0.74
C LEU A 262 20.53 1.93 -0.02
N MET A 263 21.71 1.47 0.38
CA MET A 263 22.77 2.24 1.02
C MET A 263 24.05 2.20 0.16
N PRO A 264 24.95 3.19 0.32
CA PRO A 264 26.24 3.17 -0.39
C PRO A 264 27.02 1.89 -0.12
N GLY A 265 27.50 1.23 -1.19
CA GLY A 265 28.23 -0.05 -1.09
C GLY A 265 27.35 -1.28 -1.29
N ASP A 266 26.02 -1.13 -1.30
CA ASP A 266 25.12 -2.21 -1.69
C ASP A 266 25.34 -2.63 -3.14
N ARG A 267 24.92 -3.86 -3.46
CA ARG A 267 24.93 -4.36 -4.83
C ARG A 267 23.49 -4.48 -5.31
N ASP A 268 23.19 -3.87 -6.44
CA ASP A 268 21.95 -4.21 -7.15
C ASP A 268 22.08 -5.54 -7.89
N ARG A 269 20.95 -6.05 -8.39
CA ARG A 269 20.85 -7.31 -9.13
C ARG A 269 21.74 -7.38 -10.38
N TRP A 270 22.09 -6.25 -10.98
CA TRP A 270 22.87 -6.20 -12.22
C TRP A 270 24.34 -5.85 -11.97
N GLY A 271 24.77 -5.78 -10.70
CA GLY A 271 26.09 -5.30 -10.35
C GLY A 271 26.32 -3.87 -10.84
N THR A 272 25.26 -3.07 -10.97
CA THR A 272 25.45 -1.66 -11.30
C THR A 272 26.23 -1.01 -10.17
N GLU A 273 27.27 -0.29 -10.58
CA GLU A 273 28.37 0.26 -9.81
C GLU A 273 27.98 0.58 -8.35
N PRO A 274 28.28 -0.32 -7.39
CA PRO A 274 27.94 -0.17 -5.96
C PRO A 274 28.32 1.20 -5.38
N ASP A 275 29.43 1.73 -5.90
CA ASP A 275 30.05 3.00 -5.54
C ASP A 275 29.20 4.23 -5.93
N LYS A 276 28.17 4.04 -6.76
CA LYS A 276 27.24 5.09 -7.23
C LYS A 276 25.85 4.99 -6.62
N ILE A 277 25.62 4.02 -5.74
CA ILE A 277 24.36 3.94 -4.98
C ILE A 277 24.31 5.10 -3.98
N GLN A 278 23.20 5.82 -4.01
CA GLN A 278 22.87 6.87 -3.07
C GLN A 278 21.99 6.31 -1.94
N PRO A 279 22.12 6.85 -0.72
CA PRO A 279 21.24 6.46 0.37
C PRO A 279 19.78 6.75 0.03
N GLY A 280 18.90 5.78 0.25
CA GLY A 280 17.46 5.94 0.03
C GLY A 280 16.99 5.58 -1.38
N GLU A 281 17.89 5.16 -2.27
CA GLU A 281 17.48 4.57 -3.54
C GLU A 281 16.66 3.31 -3.29
N MET A 282 15.52 3.15 -3.96
CA MET A 282 14.74 1.91 -3.83
C MET A 282 15.31 0.83 -4.75
N TYR A 283 15.31 -0.42 -4.29
CA TYR A 283 15.77 -1.59 -5.05
C TYR A 283 15.14 -1.67 -6.45
N ASP A 284 13.86 -1.31 -6.59
CA ASP A 284 13.12 -1.26 -7.86
C ASP A 284 13.75 -0.37 -8.94
N ARG A 285 14.77 0.44 -8.61
CA ARG A 285 15.61 1.15 -9.59
C ARG A 285 16.10 0.25 -10.72
N TYR A 286 16.29 -1.06 -10.50
CA TYR A 286 16.72 -2.00 -11.55
C TYR A 286 15.80 -2.01 -12.79
N ARG A 287 14.54 -1.56 -12.66
CA ARG A 287 13.58 -1.41 -13.77
C ARG A 287 13.89 -0.21 -14.68
N ILE A 288 15.01 0.50 -14.44
CA ILE A 288 15.50 1.59 -15.29
C ILE A 288 15.67 1.17 -16.76
N SER A 289 16.07 -0.09 -16.99
CA SER A 289 16.21 -0.66 -18.34
C SER A 289 14.88 -0.70 -19.11
N GLN A 290 13.76 -0.63 -18.39
CA GLN A 290 12.40 -0.57 -18.95
C GLN A 290 11.85 0.87 -18.98
N GLY A 291 12.63 1.87 -18.53
CA GLY A 291 12.17 3.24 -18.30
C GLY A 291 11.06 3.33 -17.24
N LYS A 292 11.09 2.46 -16.22
CA LYS A 292 10.12 2.44 -15.11
C LYS A 292 10.75 2.38 -13.70
N GLY A 293 12.06 2.49 -13.55
CA GLY A 293 12.79 2.42 -12.28
C GLY A 293 12.28 3.39 -11.22
N LEU A 294 12.14 4.69 -11.52
CA LEU A 294 11.71 5.66 -10.50
C LEU A 294 10.21 5.52 -10.20
N MET A 295 9.38 5.24 -11.21
CA MET A 295 7.96 4.94 -11.01
C MET A 295 7.74 3.77 -10.05
N TYR A 296 8.46 2.66 -10.24
CA TYR A 296 8.35 1.51 -9.33
C TYR A 296 9.04 1.74 -7.98
N SER A 297 10.02 2.64 -7.91
CA SER A 297 10.59 3.08 -6.63
C SER A 297 9.55 3.81 -5.78
N PHE A 298 8.78 4.73 -6.38
CA PHE A 298 7.63 5.36 -5.72
C PHE A 298 6.55 4.34 -5.34
N LEU A 299 6.23 3.40 -6.24
CA LEU A 299 5.25 2.35 -5.95
C LEU A 299 5.65 1.53 -4.72
N HIS A 300 6.92 1.13 -4.66
CA HIS A 300 7.42 0.36 -3.55
C HIS A 300 7.37 1.18 -2.26
N LEU A 301 7.86 2.43 -2.29
CA LEU A 301 7.79 3.30 -1.12
C LEU A 301 6.34 3.45 -0.62
N ARG A 302 5.35 3.61 -1.51
CA ARG A 302 3.93 3.64 -1.12
C ARG A 302 3.54 2.42 -0.30
N PHE A 303 3.85 1.21 -0.77
CA PHE A 303 3.47 0.01 -0.03
C PHE A 303 4.13 -0.08 1.35
N LEU A 304 5.40 0.31 1.48
CA LEU A 304 6.07 0.36 2.78
C LEU A 304 5.42 1.38 3.71
N LEU A 305 5.08 2.57 3.19
CA LEU A 305 4.43 3.62 3.96
C LEU A 305 3.01 3.25 4.38
N ASP A 306 2.23 2.61 3.51
CA ASP A 306 0.88 2.13 3.85
C ASP A 306 0.93 1.07 4.94
N ALA A 307 1.86 0.11 4.85
CA ALA A 307 2.06 -0.89 5.89
C ALA A 307 2.48 -0.24 7.22
N ALA A 308 3.43 0.69 7.18
CA ALA A 308 3.89 1.44 8.34
C ALA A 308 2.79 2.31 8.96
N GLU A 309 1.93 2.92 8.16
CA GLU A 309 0.83 3.74 8.66
C GLU A 309 -0.25 2.88 9.33
N ILE A 310 -0.63 1.76 8.71
CA ILE A 310 -1.55 0.79 9.32
C ILE A 310 -0.97 0.31 10.66
N ALA A 311 0.32 -0.03 10.69
CA ALA A 311 1.01 -0.43 11.91
C ALA A 311 1.00 0.69 12.97
N TRP A 312 1.26 1.94 12.57
CA TRP A 312 1.24 3.11 13.45
C TRP A 312 -0.12 3.32 14.12
N HIS A 313 -1.22 3.25 13.35
CA HIS A 313 -2.57 3.39 13.91
C HIS A 313 -2.94 2.28 14.91
N ASN A 314 -2.17 1.20 14.92
CA ASN A 314 -2.29 0.09 15.86
C ASN A 314 -1.15 0.04 16.89
N GLY A 315 -0.36 1.11 17.02
CA GLY A 315 0.62 1.29 18.10
C GLY A 315 2.04 0.79 17.79
N LEU A 316 2.34 0.48 16.52
CA LEU A 316 3.67 0.04 16.10
C LEU A 316 4.37 1.11 15.27
N ASP A 317 5.49 1.62 15.76
CA ASP A 317 6.24 2.70 15.12
C ASP A 317 7.37 2.17 14.21
N PHE A 318 7.07 2.05 12.92
CA PHE A 318 8.06 1.77 11.88
C PHE A 318 8.69 3.03 11.28
N TYR A 319 8.19 4.23 11.60
CA TYR A 319 8.78 5.48 11.13
C TYR A 319 10.07 5.83 11.89
N SER A 320 10.15 5.46 13.17
CA SER A 320 11.37 5.58 13.97
C SER A 320 12.34 4.39 13.81
N TYR A 321 11.95 3.34 13.09
CA TYR A 321 12.78 2.16 12.90
C TYR A 321 13.97 2.44 11.95
N THR A 322 15.15 1.96 12.35
CA THR A 322 16.35 1.92 11.51
C THR A 322 16.87 0.49 11.48
N ALA A 323 17.01 -0.07 10.28
CA ALA A 323 17.56 -1.40 10.07
C ALA A 323 19.09 -1.42 10.30
N PRO A 324 19.71 -2.61 10.47
CA PRO A 324 21.12 -2.72 10.84
C PRO A 324 22.12 -2.01 9.89
N GLY A 325 21.80 -1.87 8.60
CA GLY A 325 22.62 -1.16 7.62
C GLY A 325 22.42 0.36 7.63
N GLY A 326 21.51 0.89 8.45
CA GLY A 326 21.15 2.29 8.55
C GLY A 326 19.94 2.69 7.71
N GLU A 327 19.30 1.73 7.04
CA GLU A 327 18.10 1.94 6.24
C GLU A 327 16.92 2.37 7.12
N ASN A 328 16.14 3.34 6.65
CA ASN A 328 14.92 3.79 7.31
C ASN A 328 14.00 4.51 6.31
N LEU A 329 12.73 4.68 6.69
CA LEU A 329 11.70 5.21 5.80
C LEU A 329 11.87 6.69 5.43
N VAL A 330 12.73 7.47 6.11
CA VAL A 330 12.98 8.87 5.72
C VAL A 330 13.94 8.98 4.53
N LEU A 331 14.86 8.01 4.36
CA LEU A 331 15.85 8.06 3.28
C LEU A 331 15.23 8.10 1.87
N PRO A 332 14.23 7.27 1.53
CA PRO A 332 13.59 7.35 0.21
C PRO A 332 12.89 8.68 -0.07
N PHE A 333 12.33 9.34 0.94
CA PHE A 333 11.77 10.69 0.75
C PHE A 333 12.85 11.70 0.37
N ARG A 334 14.02 11.64 1.02
CA ARG A 334 15.16 12.51 0.71
C ARG A 334 15.70 12.25 -0.70
N PHE A 335 15.76 10.99 -1.12
CA PHE A 335 16.23 10.62 -2.46
C PHE A 335 15.21 10.97 -3.55
N LEU A 336 14.01 10.42 -3.48
CA LEU A 336 12.96 10.61 -4.50
C LEU A 336 12.46 12.06 -4.54
N GLY A 337 12.52 12.79 -3.42
CA GLY A 337 12.18 14.20 -3.36
C GLY A 337 13.12 15.07 -4.20
N GLN A 338 14.41 14.71 -4.34
CA GLN A 338 15.32 15.42 -5.23
C GLN A 338 14.87 15.31 -6.70
N ALA A 339 14.46 14.11 -7.11
CA ALA A 339 13.93 13.88 -8.46
C ALA A 339 12.67 14.72 -8.73
N LEU A 340 11.83 14.93 -7.71
CA LEU A 340 10.64 15.76 -7.82
C LEU A 340 10.96 17.26 -7.86
N LEU A 341 11.92 17.72 -7.06
CA LEU A 341 12.22 19.15 -6.92
C LEU A 341 13.07 19.70 -8.07
N ALA A 342 13.99 18.88 -8.59
CA ALA A 342 15.01 19.32 -9.53
C ALA A 342 15.11 18.44 -10.79
N GLY A 343 14.23 17.43 -10.93
CA GLY A 343 14.25 16.47 -12.03
C GLY A 343 15.19 15.29 -11.77
N PRO A 344 15.08 14.19 -12.55
CA PRO A 344 15.97 13.03 -12.43
C PRO A 344 17.44 13.37 -12.71
N GLU A 345 17.74 14.50 -13.36
CA GLU A 345 19.10 14.99 -13.58
C GLU A 345 19.80 15.43 -12.29
N ALA A 346 19.04 15.70 -11.22
CA ALA A 346 19.59 16.01 -9.91
C ALA A 346 20.06 14.77 -9.13
N LEU A 347 19.67 13.56 -9.58
CA LEU A 347 20.12 12.32 -8.98
C LEU A 347 21.57 12.06 -9.39
N LYS A 348 22.45 11.80 -8.42
CA LYS A 348 23.88 11.63 -8.72
C LYS A 348 24.14 10.42 -9.62
N GLY A 349 25.13 10.55 -10.47
CA GLY A 349 25.65 9.49 -11.33
C GLY A 349 24.91 9.35 -12.65
N THR A 350 25.60 8.76 -13.64
CA THR A 350 25.09 8.61 -15.02
C THR A 350 23.96 7.58 -15.15
N TYR A 351 23.53 6.96 -14.05
CA TYR A 351 22.56 5.86 -14.04
C TYR A 351 21.19 6.33 -14.54
N TYR A 352 20.70 7.47 -14.05
CA TYR A 352 19.40 8.03 -14.44
C TYR A 352 19.47 8.92 -15.68
N GLU A 353 20.66 9.38 -16.06
CA GLU A 353 20.85 10.29 -17.20
C GLU A 353 20.56 9.64 -18.55
N LYS A 354 20.82 8.34 -18.68
CA LYS A 354 20.74 7.59 -19.95
C LYS A 354 19.32 7.18 -20.36
N HIS A 355 18.31 7.47 -19.53
CA HIS A 355 16.96 6.93 -19.70
C HIS A 355 15.90 8.05 -19.82
N GLU A 356 15.76 8.59 -21.04
CA GLU A 356 14.82 9.67 -21.36
C GLU A 356 13.36 9.35 -20.96
N GLY A 357 12.96 8.07 -21.03
CA GLY A 357 11.63 7.61 -20.62
C GLY A 357 11.30 7.87 -19.14
N GLU A 358 12.28 7.85 -18.23
CA GLU A 358 12.09 8.24 -16.83
C GLU A 358 11.86 9.74 -16.70
N ARG A 359 12.61 10.53 -17.48
CA ARG A 359 12.52 12.01 -17.47
C ARG A 359 11.13 12.47 -17.84
N VAL A 360 10.58 11.92 -18.92
CA VAL A 360 9.21 12.21 -19.35
C VAL A 360 8.21 11.77 -18.28
N ARG A 361 8.38 10.58 -17.69
CA ARG A 361 7.45 10.04 -16.68
C ARG A 361 7.49 10.77 -15.34
N ILE A 362 8.64 11.26 -14.89
CA ILE A 362 8.75 12.03 -13.65
C ILE A 362 8.25 13.44 -13.87
N ARG A 363 8.55 14.06 -15.00
CA ARG A 363 7.99 15.38 -15.34
C ARG A 363 6.48 15.32 -15.50
N ALA A 364 5.94 14.29 -16.17
CA ALA A 364 4.50 14.01 -16.18
C ALA A 364 4.00 13.65 -14.77
N GLY A 365 4.78 12.87 -14.03
CA GLY A 365 4.57 12.46 -12.64
C GLY A 365 4.43 13.60 -11.64
N LEU A 366 5.17 14.68 -11.82
CA LEU A 366 5.07 15.91 -11.05
C LEU A 366 3.74 16.63 -11.30
N THR A 367 3.17 16.41 -12.48
CA THR A 367 1.85 16.92 -12.88
C THR A 367 0.71 15.92 -12.61
N THR A 368 1.00 14.67 -12.27
CA THR A 368 0.00 13.66 -11.86
C THR A 368 0.08 13.44 -10.34
N GLN A 369 -1.04 13.37 -9.62
CA GLN A 369 -1.02 13.53 -8.14
C GLN A 369 -0.36 12.39 -7.37
N TRP A 370 -0.08 11.27 -8.04
CA TRP A 370 0.27 10.02 -7.38
C TRP A 370 1.61 10.07 -6.61
N TYR A 371 2.61 10.82 -7.10
CA TYR A 371 3.90 10.92 -6.41
C TYR A 371 3.90 11.92 -5.24
N PRO A 372 3.36 13.14 -5.39
CA PRO A 372 3.43 14.10 -4.30
C PRO A 372 2.50 13.79 -3.12
N ASN A 373 1.41 13.04 -3.32
CA ASN A 373 0.52 12.59 -2.23
C ASN A 373 1.25 11.76 -1.17
N LEU A 374 2.26 10.97 -1.56
CA LEU A 374 3.08 10.18 -0.64
C LEU A 374 3.80 11.06 0.39
N PHE A 375 4.19 12.27 -0.02
CA PHE A 375 4.88 13.21 0.85
C PHE A 375 3.98 13.82 1.91
N LEU A 376 2.64 13.71 1.79
CA LEU A 376 1.72 14.10 2.87
C LEU A 376 1.88 13.18 4.09
N ILE A 377 2.08 11.87 3.87
CA ILE A 377 2.42 10.91 4.93
C ILE A 377 3.75 11.32 5.56
N GLY A 378 4.76 11.56 4.71
CA GLY A 378 6.07 12.01 5.15
C GLY A 378 6.00 13.29 5.97
N ARG A 379 5.15 14.26 5.60
CA ARG A 379 5.01 15.54 6.29
C ARG A 379 4.42 15.37 7.69
N ASN A 380 3.49 14.43 7.86
CA ASN A 380 2.89 14.13 9.16
C ASN A 380 3.85 13.36 10.09
N ARG A 381 4.76 12.56 9.54
CA ARG A 381 5.67 11.69 10.30
C ARG A 381 7.06 12.29 10.51
N TYR A 382 7.50 13.14 9.61
CA TYR A 382 8.80 13.81 9.60
C TYR A 382 8.62 15.32 9.35
N PRO A 383 8.00 16.05 10.29
CA PRO A 383 7.65 17.47 10.10
C PRO A 383 8.88 18.39 9.95
N ASP A 384 10.06 17.94 10.40
CA ASP A 384 11.29 18.74 10.34
C ASP A 384 12.14 18.42 9.09
N GLU A 385 11.71 17.50 8.23
CA GLU A 385 12.47 17.13 7.03
C GLU A 385 12.29 18.16 5.90
N PRO A 386 13.35 18.90 5.52
CA PRO A 386 13.24 20.03 4.61
C PRO A 386 12.85 19.60 3.19
N VAL A 387 13.34 18.45 2.73
CA VAL A 387 12.98 17.92 1.39
C VAL A 387 11.49 17.62 1.31
N ILE A 388 10.92 17.03 2.38
CA ILE A 388 9.50 16.70 2.43
C ILE A 388 8.66 17.97 2.44
N ALA A 389 9.02 18.93 3.28
CA ALA A 389 8.34 20.22 3.36
C ALA A 389 8.32 20.94 2.00
N GLU A 390 9.46 20.97 1.31
CA GLU A 390 9.59 21.66 0.03
C GLU A 390 8.81 20.96 -1.10
N VAL A 391 8.77 19.62 -1.14
CA VAL A 391 7.93 18.87 -2.10
C VAL A 391 6.45 19.19 -1.87
N CYS A 392 5.96 19.11 -0.63
CA CYS A 392 4.58 19.45 -0.32
C CYS A 392 4.25 20.90 -0.69
N ARG A 393 5.16 21.84 -0.43
CA ARG A 393 4.97 23.26 -0.77
C ARG A 393 4.83 23.49 -2.28
N ARG A 394 5.68 22.87 -3.09
CA ARG A 394 5.64 23.02 -4.56
C ARG A 394 4.48 22.28 -5.21
N ALA A 395 4.14 21.11 -4.67
CA ALA A 395 3.12 20.25 -5.23
C ALA A 395 1.71 20.55 -4.71
N ALA A 396 1.53 21.40 -3.68
CA ALA A 396 0.21 21.73 -3.14
C ALA A 396 -0.82 22.09 -4.24
N PRO A 397 -0.51 22.91 -5.27
CA PRO A 397 -1.47 23.18 -6.34
C PRO A 397 -1.86 21.95 -7.18
N SER A 398 -0.94 21.00 -7.41
CA SER A 398 -1.17 19.80 -8.24
C SER A 398 -1.72 18.61 -7.46
N ILE A 399 -1.35 18.46 -6.19
CA ILE A 399 -1.89 17.49 -5.23
C ILE A 399 -3.41 17.66 -5.13
N PHE A 400 -3.90 18.90 -5.14
CA PHE A 400 -5.30 19.20 -4.83
C PHE A 400 -6.21 19.44 -6.03
N ALA A 401 -5.65 19.71 -7.22
CA ALA A 401 -6.46 20.13 -8.38
C ALA A 401 -7.17 19.00 -9.14
N ARG A 402 -6.83 17.71 -8.93
CA ARG A 402 -7.30 16.60 -9.81
C ARG A 402 -7.42 15.22 -9.12
N THR A 403 -7.53 15.19 -7.80
CA THR A 403 -7.30 14.04 -6.89
C THR A 403 -7.97 12.70 -7.24
N ASP A 404 -7.25 11.59 -7.02
CA ASP A 404 -7.87 10.37 -6.47
C ASP A 404 -8.22 10.67 -5.00
N HIS A 405 -9.46 11.11 -4.82
CA HIS A 405 -9.96 11.79 -3.62
C HIS A 405 -9.73 11.02 -2.31
N TYR A 406 -9.60 9.70 -2.38
CA TYR A 406 -9.37 8.86 -1.21
C TYR A 406 -8.01 9.06 -0.56
N GLU A 407 -6.97 9.43 -1.31
CA GLU A 407 -5.62 9.58 -0.75
C GLU A 407 -5.50 10.86 0.08
N VAL A 408 -6.09 11.95 -0.40
CA VAL A 408 -6.13 13.23 0.35
C VAL A 408 -6.98 13.12 1.61
N LEU A 409 -8.07 12.35 1.57
CA LEU A 409 -8.86 12.07 2.77
C LEU A 409 -8.16 11.08 3.72
N SER A 410 -7.34 10.15 3.21
CA SER A 410 -6.60 9.19 4.06
C SER A 410 -5.46 9.86 4.84
N PHE A 411 -4.86 10.92 4.28
CA PHE A 411 -3.68 11.59 4.82
C PHE A 411 -3.85 13.12 4.91
N PRO A 412 -4.77 13.58 5.77
CA PRO A 412 -5.03 15.00 5.94
C PRO A 412 -3.78 15.76 6.43
N LEU A 413 -3.48 16.90 5.79
CA LEU A 413 -2.53 17.88 6.31
C LEU A 413 -3.26 18.92 7.14
N ALA A 414 -2.83 19.09 8.40
CA ALA A 414 -3.09 20.31 9.12
C ALA A 414 -2.24 21.42 8.49
N PHE A 415 -2.78 22.11 7.48
CA PHE A 415 -2.31 23.46 7.19
C PHE A 415 -2.79 24.35 8.34
N GLY A 416 -1.85 24.65 9.24
CA GLY A 416 -1.94 25.71 10.23
C GLY A 416 -1.38 27.00 9.67
#